data_AF-A0A4Y7KDS4-F1
#
_entry.id   AF-A0A4Y7KDS4-F1
#
_cell.length_a   1.000
_cell.length_b   1.000
_cell.length_c   1.000
_cell.angle_alpha   90.00
_cell.angle_beta   90.00
_cell.angle_gamma   90.00
#
_symmetry.space_group_name_H-M   'P 1'
#
loop_
_entity.id
_entity.type
_entity.pdbx_description
1 polymer ?
#
loop_
_entity_poly.entity_id
_entity_poly.type
_entity_poly.pdbx_seq_one_letter_code
_entity_poly.pdbx_strand_id
1 'polypeptide(L)'
;MEIPYAIVKGKARLGAIVHKKTASALCLTSVKNEDKMDFSKIVEAVKANFNDKFDEHRKKWGGGIMGSKSQAKTKAKERVLAKEAAQRLN
;
A
#
# COMPACT_ATOMS: atom_id res chain seq x y z
N MET A 1 18.86 5.25 -10.16
CA MET A 1 18.37 4.07 -10.91
C MET A 1 16.85 4.14 -10.97
N GLU A 2 16.29 4.62 -12.08
CA GLU A 2 14.83 4.80 -12.28
C GLU A 2 14.15 3.51 -12.76
N ILE A 3 14.41 2.40 -12.08
CA ILE A 3 13.80 1.11 -12.44
C ILE A 3 12.40 1.04 -11.79
N PRO A 4 11.33 0.81 -12.58
CA PRO A 4 10.00 0.61 -12.04
C PRO A 4 9.95 -0.60 -11.11
N TYR A 5 9.41 -0.43 -9.90
CA TYR A 5 9.31 -1.51 -8.91
C TYR A 5 7.91 -1.58 -8.30
N ALA A 6 7.49 -2.80 -7.95
CA ALA A 6 6.23 -3.05 -7.27
C ALA A 6 6.43 -3.98 -6.07
N ILE A 7 5.73 -3.70 -4.98
CA ILE A 7 5.69 -4.59 -3.81
C ILE A 7 4.46 -5.48 -3.92
N VAL A 8 4.68 -6.78 -4.16
CA VAL A 8 3.60 -7.77 -4.29
C VAL A 8 3.42 -8.54 -2.98
N LYS A 9 2.16 -8.80 -2.61
CA LYS A 9 1.85 -9.59 -1.40
C LYS A 9 2.18 -11.08 -1.61
N GLY A 10 3.07 -11.58 -0.76
CA GLY A 10 3.34 -13.01 -0.56
C GLY A 10 4.58 -13.53 -1.29
N LYS A 11 5.65 -13.80 -0.53
CA LYS A 11 6.90 -14.40 -1.05
C LYS A 11 6.73 -15.80 -1.68
N ALA A 12 5.70 -16.53 -1.26
CA ALA A 12 5.37 -17.84 -1.82
C ALA A 12 4.82 -17.72 -3.25
N ARG A 13 4.01 -16.68 -3.54
CA ARG A 13 3.48 -16.43 -4.89
C ARG A 13 4.59 -16.09 -5.87
N LEU A 14 5.57 -15.30 -5.43
CA LEU A 14 6.78 -15.02 -6.21
C LEU A 14 7.60 -16.30 -6.46
N GLY A 15 7.72 -17.16 -5.43
CA GLY A 15 8.40 -18.45 -5.55
C GLY A 15 7.78 -19.37 -6.61
N ALA A 16 6.45 -19.40 -6.69
CA ALA A 16 5.72 -20.27 -7.63
C ALA A 16 6.09 -20.00 -9.11
N ILE A 17 6.38 -18.74 -9.47
CA ILE A 17 6.76 -18.33 -10.83
C ILE A 17 8.10 -18.96 -11.25
N VAL A 18 9.03 -19.11 -10.31
CA VAL A 18 10.37 -19.67 -10.54
C VAL A 18 10.50 -21.12 -10.07
N HIS A 19 9.37 -21.79 -9.81
CA HIS A 19 9.32 -23.16 -9.30
C HIS A 19 10.12 -23.38 -8.00
N LYS A 20 10.09 -22.39 -7.09
CA LYS A 20 10.69 -22.47 -5.75
C LYS A 20 9.63 -22.26 -4.67
N LYS A 21 9.91 -22.72 -3.45
CA LYS A 21 8.99 -22.54 -2.30
C LYS A 21 8.74 -21.06 -1.97
N THR A 22 9.78 -20.22 -2.12
CA THR A 22 9.72 -18.78 -1.86
C THR A 22 10.73 -18.03 -2.72
N ALA A 23 10.41 -16.80 -3.11
CA ALA A 23 11.35 -15.85 -3.68
C ALA A 23 11.21 -14.47 -3.01
N SER A 24 12.32 -13.77 -2.77
CA SER A 24 12.34 -12.45 -2.12
C SER A 24 12.10 -11.31 -3.13
N ALA A 25 12.67 -11.43 -4.32
CA ALA A 25 12.53 -10.49 -5.42
C ALA A 25 12.56 -11.23 -6.75
N LEU A 26 11.91 -10.67 -7.78
CA LEU A 26 11.97 -11.13 -9.16
C LEU A 26 12.26 -9.93 -10.05
N CYS A 27 13.11 -10.13 -11.06
CA CYS A 27 13.49 -9.10 -12.03
C CYS A 27 13.25 -9.65 -13.43
N LEU A 28 12.47 -8.93 -14.23
CA LEU A 28 12.28 -9.21 -15.65
C LEU A 28 13.30 -8.38 -16.44
N THR A 29 14.21 -9.05 -17.16
CA THR A 29 15.28 -8.39 -17.94
C THR A 29 14.93 -8.27 -19.41
N SER A 30 14.21 -9.25 -19.96
CA SER A 30 13.72 -9.23 -21.34
C SER A 30 12.28 -9.72 -21.40
N VAL A 31 11.55 -9.23 -22.39
CA VAL A 31 10.16 -9.61 -22.68
C VAL A 31 10.08 -9.93 -24.16
N LYS A 32 9.29 -10.94 -24.51
CA LYS A 32 9.03 -11.27 -25.92
C LYS A 32 8.24 -10.14 -26.58
N ASN A 33 8.32 -10.03 -27.90
CA ASN A 33 7.66 -8.94 -28.60
C ASN A 33 6.13 -8.99 -28.50
N GLU A 34 5.56 -10.20 -28.39
CA GLU A 34 4.12 -10.44 -28.23
C GLU A 34 3.55 -9.82 -26.94
N ASP A 35 4.31 -9.88 -25.83
CA ASP A 35 3.85 -9.42 -24.51
C ASP A 35 4.22 -7.94 -24.23
N LYS A 36 4.93 -7.28 -25.16
CA LYS A 36 5.53 -5.97 -24.92
C LYS A 36 4.49 -4.88 -24.62
N MET A 37 3.36 -4.89 -25.32
CA MET A 37 2.31 -3.88 -25.11
C MET A 37 1.65 -4.01 -23.73
N ASP A 38 1.39 -5.24 -23.29
CA ASP A 38 0.76 -5.47 -21.99
C ASP A 38 1.74 -5.23 -20.85
N PHE A 39 3.01 -5.55 -21.05
CA PHE A 39 4.07 -5.20 -20.10
C PHE A 39 4.21 -3.68 -19.94
N SER A 40 4.16 -2.90 -21.03
CA SER A 40 4.19 -1.43 -20.97
C SER A 40 3.07 -0.85 -20.12
N LYS A 41 1.83 -1.33 -20.27
CA LYS A 41 0.69 -0.87 -19.43
C LYS A 41 0.93 -1.15 -17.94
N ILE A 42 1.50 -2.32 -17.62
CA ILE A 42 1.82 -2.69 -16.23
C ILE A 42 2.92 -1.77 -15.68
N VAL A 43 3.96 -1.50 -16.46
CA VAL A 43 5.07 -0.63 -16.05
C VAL A 43 4.58 0.79 -15.74
N GLU A 44 3.70 1.35 -16.57
CA GLU A 44 3.10 2.68 -16.34
C GLU A 44 2.30 2.72 -15.03
N ALA A 45 1.43 1.73 -14.82
CA ALA A 45 0.62 1.64 -13.61
C ALA A 45 1.49 1.45 -12.34
N VAL A 46 2.60 0.72 -12.44
CA VAL A 46 3.53 0.49 -11.32
C VAL A 46 4.32 1.76 -11.00
N LYS A 47 4.86 2.43 -12.02
CA LYS A 47 5.66 3.66 -11.86
C LYS A 47 4.85 4.75 -11.15
N ALA A 48 3.61 4.96 -11.58
CA ALA A 48 2.70 5.95 -10.98
C ALA A 48 2.36 5.67 -9.50
N ASN A 49 2.43 4.41 -9.06
CA ASN A 49 2.05 4.03 -7.69
C ASN A 49 3.22 3.97 -6.70
N PHE A 50 4.42 3.63 -7.17
CA PHE A 50 5.58 3.40 -6.30
C PHE A 50 6.68 4.43 -6.52
N ASN A 51 7.20 4.54 -7.74
CA ASN A 51 8.34 5.40 -8.05
C ASN A 51 7.97 6.88 -7.91
N ASP A 52 6.85 7.31 -8.50
CA ASP A 52 6.45 8.72 -8.51
C ASP A 52 5.99 9.19 -7.11
N LYS A 53 5.55 8.25 -6.27
CA LYS A 53 5.11 8.51 -4.88
C LYS A 53 6.23 8.27 -3.84
N PHE A 54 7.48 8.13 -4.28
CA PHE A 54 8.59 7.78 -3.39
C PHE A 54 8.75 8.76 -2.22
N ASP A 55 8.66 10.06 -2.47
CA ASP A 55 8.79 11.08 -1.43
C ASP A 55 7.65 11.06 -0.41
N GLU A 56 6.43 10.71 -0.84
CA GLU A 56 5.29 10.52 0.05
C GLU A 56 5.51 9.28 0.94
N HIS A 57 5.88 8.16 0.32
CA HIS A 57 6.12 6.90 1.04
C HIS A 57 7.27 7.02 2.05
N ARG A 58 8.32 7.77 1.71
CA ARG A 58 9.46 8.01 2.63
C ARG A 58 9.05 8.80 3.87
N LYS A 59 8.14 9.77 3.72
CA LYS A 59 7.68 10.64 4.82
C LYS A 59 6.56 10.01 5.65
N LYS A 60 5.93 8.95 5.16
CA LYS A 60 4.81 8.29 5.83
C LYS A 60 5.29 7.25 6.83
N TRP A 61 4.99 7.50 8.11
CA TRP A 61 5.24 6.55 9.18
C TRP A 61 4.02 5.67 9.38
N GLY A 62 4.23 4.36 9.43
CA GLY A 62 3.17 3.40 9.72
C GLY A 62 2.91 3.26 11.24
N GLY A 63 1.92 2.46 11.59
CA GLY A 63 1.58 2.20 12.99
C GLY A 63 0.70 3.27 13.62
N GLY A 64 0.69 3.33 14.96
CA GLY A 64 -0.12 4.31 15.71
C GLY A 64 -1.64 4.04 15.70
N ILE A 65 -2.10 2.93 15.12
CA ILE A 65 -3.52 2.58 15.07
C ILE A 65 -3.90 1.89 16.38
N MET A 66 -4.69 2.58 17.21
CA MET A 66 -5.22 2.03 18.46
C MET A 66 -6.17 0.85 18.19
N GLY A 67 -6.26 -0.09 19.13
CA GLY A 67 -7.17 -1.22 19.02
C GLY A 67 -8.65 -0.81 18.93
N SER A 68 -9.47 -1.64 18.28
CA SER A 68 -10.89 -1.37 18.03
C SER A 68 -11.69 -1.01 19.28
N LYS A 69 -11.45 -1.71 20.40
CA LYS A 69 -12.10 -1.44 21.70
C LYS A 69 -11.78 -0.04 22.23
N SER A 70 -10.52 0.39 22.08
CA SER A 70 -10.07 1.72 22.53
C SER A 70 -10.69 2.81 21.66
N GLN A 71 -10.65 2.66 20.33
CA GLN A 71 -11.27 3.61 19.39
C GLN A 71 -12.78 3.76 19.64
N ALA A 72 -13.50 2.67 19.90
CA ALA A 72 -14.93 2.70 20.20
C ALA A 72 -15.24 3.50 21.48
N LYS A 73 -14.42 3.33 22.54
CA LYS A 73 -14.57 4.08 23.79
C LYS A 73 -14.31 5.58 23.59
N THR A 74 -13.27 5.94 22.85
CA THR A 74 -12.95 7.34 22.53
C THR A 74 -14.07 7.98 21.73
N LYS A 75 -14.55 7.30 20.67
CA LYS A 75 -15.67 7.79 19.85
C LYS A 75 -16.97 7.95 20.63
N ALA A 76 -17.27 7.04 21.56
CA ALA A 76 -18.44 7.18 22.44
C ALA A 76 -18.34 8.41 23.34
N LYS A 77 -17.16 8.68 23.92
CA LYS A 77 -16.91 9.88 24.72
C LYS A 77 -17.02 11.16 23.89
N GLU A 78 -16.37 11.21 22.73
CA GLU A 78 -16.43 12.34 21.80
C GLU A 78 -17.87 12.66 21.39
N ARG A 79 -18.70 11.64 21.15
CA ARG A 79 -20.12 11.83 20.82
C ARG A 79 -20.90 12.48 21.96
N VAL A 80 -20.61 12.13 23.21
CA VAL A 80 -21.27 12.73 24.38
C VAL A 80 -20.82 14.18 24.55
N LEU A 81 -19.51 14.44 24.50
CA LEU A 81 -18.93 15.78 24.56
C LEU A 81 -19.46 16.71 23.46
N ALA A 82 -19.56 16.21 22.22
CA ALA A 82 -20.10 16.97 21.09
C ALA A 82 -21.58 17.32 21.28
N LYS A 83 -22.38 16.40 21.85
CA LYS A 83 -23.79 16.68 22.18
C LYS A 83 -23.92 17.74 23.26
N GLU A 84 -23.09 17.68 24.30
CA GLU A 84 -23.09 18.65 25.40
C GLU A 84 -22.63 20.04 24.92
N ALA A 85 -21.60 20.10 24.08
CA ALA A 85 -21.15 21.35 23.47
C ALA A 85 -22.22 21.98 22.56
N ALA A 86 -22.93 21.16 21.77
CA ALA A 86 -24.03 21.63 20.93
C ALA A 86 -25.24 22.14 21.74
N GLN A 87 -25.48 21.56 22.92
CA GLN A 87 -26.53 22.05 23.83
C GLN A 87 -26.13 23.33 24.56
N ARG A 88 -24.84 23.55 24.86
CA ARG A 88 -24.33 24.77 25.51
C ARG A 88 -24.23 25.99 24.58
N LEU A 89 -24.23 25.78 23.26
CA LEU A 89 -24.11 26.84 22.26
C LEU A 89 -25.48 27.42 21.84
N ASN A 90 -26.59 26.79 22.29
CA ASN A 90 -27.95 27.31 22.21
C ASN A 90 -28.32 27.96 23.54
#